data_AF-A0A6L3SUL6-F1
#
_entry.id   AF-A0A6L3SUL6-F1
#
_cell.length_a   1.000
_cell.length_b   1.000
_cell.length_c   1.000
_cell.angle_alpha   90.00
_cell.angle_beta   90.00
_cell.angle_gamma   90.00
#
_symmetry.space_group_name_H-M   'P 1'
#
loop_
_entity.id
_entity.type
_entity.pdbx_description
1 polymer ?
#
loop_
_entity_poly.entity_id
_entity_poly.type
_entity_poly.pdbx_seq_one_letter_code
_entity_poly.pdbx_strand_id
1 'polypeptide(L)'
;MDELIGLGIACENCGRLRRLNKRQIASLIGARGIHTVEQLGRKLKCKVCAEQGKVSKNISIVPYYRCDEAASVAPYVKPKASSQGVTR
;
A
#
# COMPACT_ATOMS: atom_id res chain seq x y z
N MET A 1 -7.86 -12.82 -19.64
CA MET A 1 -7.87 -12.03 -18.39
C MET A 1 -6.51 -12.15 -17.77
N ASP A 2 -5.87 -11.04 -17.44
CA ASP A 2 -4.56 -11.07 -16.80
C ASP A 2 -4.68 -11.57 -15.36
N GLU A 3 -3.81 -12.49 -14.97
CA GLU A 3 -3.84 -13.13 -13.66
C GLU A 3 -3.40 -12.14 -12.57
N LEU A 4 -4.27 -11.84 -11.60
CA LEU A 4 -3.89 -11.04 -10.43
C LEU A 4 -2.91 -11.85 -9.56
N ILE A 5 -1.68 -11.36 -9.41
CA ILE A 5 -0.62 -12.01 -8.65
C ILE A 5 -0.41 -11.38 -7.26
N GLY A 6 -0.88 -10.15 -7.05
CA GLY A 6 -0.83 -9.52 -5.75
C GLY A 6 -1.43 -8.12 -5.69
N LEU A 7 -1.29 -7.48 -4.53
CA LEU A 7 -1.71 -6.11 -4.29
C LEU A 7 -0.54 -5.30 -3.74
N GLY A 8 -0.21 -4.17 -4.36
CA GLY A 8 0.61 -3.15 -3.74
C GLY A 8 -0.23 -2.33 -2.77
N ILE A 9 0.33 -2.04 -1.61
CA ILE A 9 -0.25 -1.17 -0.61
C ILE A 9 0.74 -0.06 -0.28
N ALA A 10 0.31 1.19 -0.34
CA ALA A 10 1.14 2.36 -0.05
C ALA A 10 0.55 3.13 1.13
N CYS A 11 1.36 3.48 2.12
CA CYS A 11 0.89 4.37 3.20
C CYS A 11 0.73 5.80 2.67
N GLU A 12 -0.44 6.41 2.89
CA GLU A 12 -0.66 7.78 2.42
C GLU A 12 0.16 8.83 3.18
N ASN A 13 0.59 8.53 4.41
CA ASN A 13 1.40 9.43 5.22
C ASN A 13 2.87 9.42 4.80
N CYS A 14 3.54 8.26 4.84
CA CYS A 14 4.97 8.15 4.58
C CYS A 14 5.33 7.67 3.16
N GLY A 15 4.35 7.29 2.35
CA GLY A 15 4.55 6.80 0.97
C GLY A 15 5.15 5.40 0.87
N ARG A 16 5.44 4.72 2.00
CA ARG A 16 6.09 3.41 1.97
C ARG A 16 5.17 2.38 1.31
N LEU A 17 5.72 1.73 0.29
CA LEU A 17 5.06 0.68 -0.48
C LEU A 17 5.41 -0.70 0.08
N ARG A 18 4.44 -1.60 0.08
CA ARG A 18 4.62 -3.03 0.34
C ARG A 18 3.77 -3.82 -0.66
N ARG A 19 4.28 -4.94 -1.14
CA ARG A 19 3.50 -5.89 -1.95
C ARG A 19 2.94 -6.99 -1.06
N LEU A 20 1.68 -7.33 -1.29
CA LEU A 20 0.97 -8.47 -0.72
C LEU A 20 0.82 -9.53 -1.81
N ASN A 21 1.31 -10.74 -1.54
CA ASN A 21 1.10 -11.88 -2.43
C ASN A 21 -0.24 -12.57 -2.15
N LYS A 22 -0.65 -13.51 -3.02
CA LYS A 22 -1.90 -14.27 -2.88
C LYS A 22 -2.07 -14.91 -1.49
N ARG A 23 -1.02 -15.53 -0.93
CA ARG A 23 -1.06 -16.17 0.39
C ARG A 23 -1.34 -15.16 1.52
N GLN A 24 -0.71 -14.00 1.46
CA GLN A 24 -0.94 -12.93 2.43
C GLN A 24 -2.36 -12.36 2.31
N ILE A 25 -2.85 -12.17 1.08
CA ILE A 25 -4.23 -11.72 0.84
C ILE A 25 -5.23 -12.75 1.40
N ALA A 26 -5.03 -14.04 1.12
CA ALA A 26 -5.86 -15.11 1.67
C ALA A 26 -5.85 -15.10 3.21
N SER A 27 -4.70 -14.86 3.84
CA SER A 27 -4.61 -14.71 5.30
C SER A 27 -5.37 -13.48 5.83
N LEU A 28 -5.35 -12.35 5.12
CA LEU A 28 -6.15 -11.18 5.51
C LEU A 28 -7.66 -11.45 5.43
N ILE A 29 -8.09 -12.18 4.41
CA ILE A 29 -9.48 -12.58 4.24
C ILE A 29 -9.88 -13.55 5.35
N GLY A 30 -9.19 -14.69 5.48
CA GLY A 30 -9.57 -15.77 6.38
C GLY A 30 -9.34 -15.45 7.86
N ALA A 31 -8.19 -14.88 8.22
CA ALA A 31 -7.82 -14.68 9.63
C ALA A 31 -8.24 -13.31 10.19
N ARG A 32 -8.42 -12.29 9.33
CA ARG A 32 -8.75 -10.92 9.78
C ARG A 32 -10.13 -10.43 9.34
N GLY A 33 -10.89 -11.26 8.62
CA GLY A 33 -12.22 -10.92 8.12
C GLY A 33 -12.21 -9.63 7.31
N ILE A 34 -11.24 -9.49 6.40
CA ILE A 34 -11.11 -8.34 5.49
C ILE A 34 -11.60 -8.78 4.12
N HIS A 35 -12.81 -8.38 3.77
CA HIS A 35 -13.48 -8.77 2.52
C HIS A 35 -13.67 -7.62 1.53
N THR A 36 -13.45 -6.38 1.96
CA THR A 36 -13.57 -5.20 1.10
C THR A 36 -12.33 -4.31 1.16
N VAL A 37 -12.16 -3.46 0.14
CA VAL A 37 -11.09 -2.47 0.04
C VAL A 37 -11.16 -1.44 1.17
N GLU A 38 -12.37 -1.02 1.55
CA GLU A 38 -12.60 -0.08 2.65
C GLU A 38 -12.20 -0.70 3.99
N GLN A 39 -12.54 -1.97 4.21
CA GLN A 39 -12.13 -2.71 5.40
C GLN A 39 -10.61 -2.84 5.47
N LEU A 40 -9.96 -3.08 4.33
CA LEU A 40 -8.51 -3.15 4.23
C LEU A 40 -7.88 -1.79 4.61
N GLY A 41 -8.39 -0.69 4.07
CA GLY A 41 -7.93 0.68 4.37
C GLY A 41 -8.12 1.09 5.84
N ARG A 42 -9.19 0.62 6.50
CA ARG A 42 -9.48 0.91 7.92
C ARG A 42 -8.67 0.03 8.88
N LYS A 43 -8.50 -1.26 8.56
CA LYS A 43 -7.90 -2.26 9.46
C LYS A 43 -6.39 -2.37 9.30
N LEU A 44 -5.83 -2.07 8.13
CA LEU A 44 -4.40 -2.14 7.91
C LEU A 44 -3.75 -0.79 8.24
N LYS A 45 -2.78 -0.80 9.16
CA LYS A 45 -2.01 0.38 9.55
C LYS A 45 -0.56 0.26 9.09
N CYS A 46 0.05 1.38 8.74
CA CYS A 46 1.47 1.45 8.44
C CYS A 46 2.27 1.26 9.72
N LYS A 47 2.93 0.10 9.83
CA LYS A 47 3.75 -0.26 11.01
C LYS A 47 4.82 0.81 11.30
N VAL A 48 5.46 1.33 10.25
CA VAL A 48 6.52 2.33 10.38
C VAL A 48 6.00 3.65 10.94
N CYS A 49 4.85 4.14 10.46
CA CYS A 49 4.25 5.35 11.03
C CYS A 49 3.86 5.13 12.48
N ALA A 50 3.28 3.97 12.80
CA ALA A 50 2.90 3.61 14.17
C ALA A 50 4.12 3.55 15.10
N GLU A 51 5.22 2.92 14.68
CA GLU A 51 6.48 2.83 15.42
C GLU A 51 7.14 4.20 15.63
N GLN A 52 6.97 5.13 14.69
CA GLN A 52 7.45 6.51 14.81
C GLN A 52 6.52 7.44 15.61
N GLY A 53 5.43 6.91 16.21
CA GLY A 53 4.43 7.71 16.91
C GLY A 53 3.64 8.67 16.00
N LYS A 54 3.72 8.50 14.68
CA LYS A 54 2.99 9.31 13.70
C LYS A 54 1.62 8.69 13.43
N VAL A 55 0.67 9.55 13.03
CA VAL A 55 -0.64 9.08 12.58
C VAL A 55 -0.47 8.13 11.38
N SER A 56 -0.85 6.87 11.58
CA SER A 56 -0.98 5.94 10.47
C SER A 56 -2.25 6.29 9.69
N LYS A 57 -2.09 6.90 8.51
CA LYS A 57 -3.19 7.17 7.58
C LYS A 57 -3.57 5.93 6.76
N ASN A 58 -4.67 6.05 6.02
CA ASN A 58 -5.18 5.05 5.09
C ASN A 58 -4.09 4.55 4.13
N ILE A 59 -4.31 3.35 3.61
CA ILE A 59 -3.44 2.74 2.60
C ILE A 59 -4.09 2.80 1.22
N SER A 60 -3.35 3.27 0.23
CA SER A 60 -3.75 3.17 -1.18
C SER A 60 -3.42 1.77 -1.70
N ILE A 61 -4.26 1.22 -2.57
CA ILE A 61 -4.14 -0.16 -3.08
C ILE A 61 -3.99 -0.11 -4.60
N VAL A 62 -3.05 -0.89 -5.12
CA VAL A 62 -2.76 -1.01 -6.56
C VAL A 62 -2.71 -2.50 -6.91
N PRO A 63 -3.50 -2.99 -7.87
CA PRO A 63 -3.41 -4.38 -8.31
C PRO A 63 -2.09 -4.64 -9.04
N TYR A 64 -1.54 -5.85 -8.88
CA TYR A 64 -0.40 -6.34 -9.65
C TYR A 64 -0.85 -7.58 -10.43
N TYR A 65 -0.77 -7.49 -11.74
CA TYR A 65 -1.08 -8.58 -12.66
C TYR A 65 0.19 -9.25 -13.18
N ARG A 66 0.08 -10.48 -13.65
CA ARG A 66 1.21 -11.25 -14.20
C ARG A 66 1.87 -10.55 -15.40
N CYS A 67 1.10 -9.83 -16.20
CA CYS A 67 1.62 -9.06 -17.32
C CYS A 67 2.49 -7.87 -16.86
N ASP A 68 2.31 -7.39 -15.63
CA ASP A 68 3.15 -6.33 -15.04
C ASP A 68 4.55 -6.85 -14.65
N GLU A 69 4.77 -8.17 -14.57
CA GLU A 69 6.11 -8.70 -14.26
C GLU A 69 7.11 -8.52 -15.40
N ALA A 70 6.63 -8.46 -16.65
CA ALA A 70 7.46 -8.13 -17.81
C ALA A 70 7.75 -6.62 -17.91
N ALA A 71 6.86 -5.79 -17.34
CA ALA A 71 7.00 -4.34 -17.26
C ALA A 71 7.52 -3.96 -15.87
N SER A 72 8.78 -4.29 -15.56
CA SER A 72 9.47 -3.74 -14.40
C SER A 72 9.69 -2.22 -14.57
N VAL A 73 8.62 -1.43 -14.44
CA VAL A 73 8.64 0.03 -14.46
C VAL A 73 8.24 0.49 -13.07
N ALA A 74 9.27 0.91 -12.33
CA ALA A 74 9.29 1.71 -11.10
C ALA A 74 8.06 1.68 -10.17
N PRO A 75 8.24 1.35 -8.87
CA PRO A 75 7.16 1.57 -7.90
C PRO A 75 6.71 3.03 -7.98
N TYR A 76 5.41 3.28 -8.05
CA TYR A 76 4.82 4.62 -8.05
C TYR A 76 5.35 5.40 -6.83
N VAL A 77 6.39 6.20 -7.05
CA VAL A 77 6.94 7.11 -6.04
C VAL A 77 5.99 8.27 -5.98
N LYS A 78 5.20 8.34 -4.91
CA LYS A 78 4.42 9.54 -4.59
C LYS A 78 5.39 10.72 -4.67
N PRO A 79 5.18 11.74 -5.52
CA PRO A 79 6.04 12.91 -5.53
C PRO A 79 6.06 13.46 -4.10
N LYS A 80 7.25 13.62 -3.51
CA LYS A 80 7.38 14.40 -2.27
C LYS A 80 6.77 15.76 -2.59
N ALA A 81 5.68 16.11 -1.91
CA ALA A 81 5.23 17.49 -1.90
C ALA A 81 6.42 18.30 -1.37
N SER A 82 7.06 19.06 -2.26
CA SER A 82 8.12 20.00 -1.91
C SER A 82 7.50 21.07 -1.01
N SER A 83 7.53 20.86 0.31
CA SER A 83 7.43 21.96 1.25
C SER A 83 8.78 22.69 1.21
N GLN A 84 9.00 23.50 0.17
CA GLN A 84 9.99 24.55 0.24
C GLN A 84 9.45 25.57 1.23
N GLY A 85 10.05 25.59 2.42
CA GLY A 85 9.89 26.67 3.37
C GLY A 85 10.35 27.97 2.72
N VAL A 86 9.44 28.93 2.62
CA VAL A 86 9.79 30.33 2.45
C VAL A 86 10.30 30.79 3.82
N THR A 87 11.62 30.86 3.95
CA THR A 87 12.28 31.59 5.02
C THR A 87 12.09 33.09 4.77
N ARG A 88 11.45 33.74 5.76
CA ARG A 88 11.40 35.16 6.14
C ARG A 88 11.72 36.22 5.08
#